data_AF-A0A9E1NTZ6-F1
#
_entry.id   AF-A0A9E1NTZ6-F1
#
_cell.length_a   1.000
_cell.length_b   1.000
_cell.length_c   1.000
_cell.angle_alpha   90.00
_cell.angle_beta   90.00
_cell.angle_gamma   90.00
#
_symmetry.space_group_name_H-M   'P 1'
#
loop_
_entity.id
_entity.type
_entity.pdbx_description
1 polymer ?
#
loop_
_entity_poly.entity_id
_entity_poly.type
_entity_poly.pdbx_seq_one_letter_code
_entity_poly.pdbx_strand_id
1 'polypeptide(L)'
;MNDSKKAVILVGHGGLPSDIPSEVVEKFMRVHKGRIKSGGPITDHEIELDTTIRKWERTPENDPYKTGLEFLASHMEAMLEGYILKTAYNEFCYPGIEDAVDELSKENVTKIIIVTTMITRGGSHSESEIPEELSDLSIKYPGIDIQYAWPYDMNVFASFLTTHIKEFKPLGSATN
;
A
#
# COMPACT_ATOMS: atom_id res chain seq x y z
N MET A 1 19.91 13.08 23.76
CA MET A 1 18.86 13.45 22.79
C MET A 1 18.51 12.16 22.08
N ASN A 2 17.31 11.62 22.28
CA ASN A 2 16.89 10.46 21.49
C ASN A 2 16.65 10.97 20.07
N ASP A 3 17.51 10.59 19.13
CA ASP A 3 17.27 10.85 17.71
C ASP A 3 15.95 10.16 17.35
N SER A 4 14.91 10.98 17.20
CA SER A 4 13.59 10.48 16.83
C SER A 4 13.67 9.91 15.43
N LYS A 5 13.31 8.63 15.28
CA LYS A 5 13.35 7.96 13.98
C LYS A 5 12.21 8.47 13.11
N LYS A 6 12.47 8.59 11.80
CA LYS A 6 11.44 8.83 10.80
C LYS A 6 11.13 7.51 10.11
N ALA A 7 9.88 7.32 9.72
CA ALA A 7 9.48 6.14 8.96
C ALA A 7 8.78 6.54 7.66
N VAL A 8 8.83 5.64 6.69
CA VAL A 8 8.08 5.69 5.44
C VAL A 8 7.24 4.43 5.33
N ILE A 9 5.97 4.58 4.95
CA ILE A 9 5.11 3.46 4.56
C ILE A 9 4.85 3.58 3.06
N LEU A 10 5.37 2.62 2.28
CA LEU A 10 5.07 2.47 0.87
C LEU A 10 3.79 1.65 0.70
N VAL A 11 2.74 2.30 0.21
CA VAL A 11 1.41 1.73 0.04
C VAL A 11 1.23 1.21 -1.38
N GLY A 12 0.93 -0.08 -1.50
CA GLY A 12 0.38 -0.68 -2.72
C GLY A 12 -1.14 -0.80 -2.65
N HIS A 13 -1.76 -1.03 -3.79
CA HIS A 13 -3.18 -1.35 -3.86
C HIS A 13 -3.49 -2.64 -3.09
N GLY A 14 -2.67 -3.67 -3.34
CA GLY A 14 -2.90 -5.04 -2.86
C GLY A 14 -3.71 -5.84 -3.88
N GLY A 15 -3.59 -7.15 -3.83
CA GLY A 15 -4.18 -8.04 -4.81
C GLY A 15 -4.67 -9.33 -4.18
N LEU A 16 -5.60 -9.99 -4.88
CA LEU A 16 -5.99 -11.36 -4.56
C LEU A 16 -4.87 -12.30 -5.01
N PRO A 17 -4.41 -13.23 -4.16
CA PRO A 17 -3.44 -14.23 -4.59
C PRO A 17 -4.15 -15.20 -5.54
N SER A 18 -3.46 -15.63 -6.60
CA SER A 18 -4.09 -16.36 -7.71
C SER A 18 -4.57 -17.77 -7.34
N ASP A 19 -4.12 -18.31 -6.20
CA ASP A 19 -4.46 -19.63 -5.69
C ASP A 19 -5.53 -19.61 -4.58
N ILE A 20 -6.05 -18.44 -4.19
CA ILE A 20 -7.14 -18.36 -3.22
C ILE A 20 -8.42 -18.99 -3.78
N PRO A 21 -9.15 -19.82 -3.00
CA PRO A 21 -10.42 -20.37 -3.45
C PRO A 21 -11.42 -19.26 -3.81
N SER A 22 -12.00 -19.32 -5.01
CA SER A 22 -12.94 -18.30 -5.50
C SER A 22 -14.16 -18.16 -4.59
N GLU A 23 -14.60 -19.24 -3.95
CA GLU A 23 -15.71 -19.24 -3.00
C GLU A 23 -15.49 -18.30 -1.80
N VAL A 24 -14.25 -18.18 -1.31
CA VAL A 24 -13.88 -17.28 -0.21
C VAL A 24 -14.05 -15.83 -0.66
N VAL A 25 -13.50 -15.50 -1.83
CA VAL A 25 -13.58 -14.16 -2.43
C VAL A 25 -15.03 -13.78 -2.76
N GLU A 26 -15.78 -14.68 -3.38
CA GLU A 26 -17.20 -14.45 -3.71
C GLU A 26 -18.05 -14.23 -2.47
N LYS A 27 -17.79 -14.97 -1.39
CA LYS A 27 -18.48 -14.81 -0.12
C LYS A 27 -18.16 -13.45 0.49
N PHE A 28 -16.89 -13.06 0.53
CA PHE A 28 -16.47 -11.73 0.98
C PHE A 28 -17.17 -10.63 0.17
N MET A 29 -17.06 -10.66 -1.16
CA MET A 29 -17.62 -9.63 -2.04
C MET A 29 -19.13 -9.48 -1.89
N ARG A 30 -19.84 -10.59 -1.65
CA ARG A 30 -21.29 -10.57 -1.42
C ARG A 30 -21.65 -9.88 -0.10
N VAL A 31 -20.96 -10.23 0.98
CA VAL A 31 -21.16 -9.63 2.31
C VAL A 31 -20.82 -8.13 2.25
N HIS A 32 -19.64 -7.80 1.73
CA HIS A 32 -19.14 -6.43 1.61
C HIS A 32 -20.08 -5.53 0.80
N LYS A 33 -20.46 -5.94 -0.42
CA LYS A 33 -21.39 -5.17 -1.26
C LYS A 33 -22.76 -5.03 -0.61
N GLY A 34 -23.23 -6.09 0.06
CA GLY A 34 -24.48 -6.06 0.83
C GLY A 34 -24.44 -4.98 1.92
N ARG A 35 -23.36 -4.93 2.70
CA ARG A 35 -23.14 -3.91 3.72
C ARG A 35 -23.11 -2.51 3.12
N ILE A 36 -22.25 -2.26 2.13
CA ILE A 36 -22.10 -0.95 1.49
C ILE A 36 -23.46 -0.43 0.99
N LYS A 37 -24.27 -1.29 0.35
CA LYS A 37 -25.62 -0.94 -0.11
C LYS A 37 -26.57 -0.60 1.04
N SER A 38 -26.45 -1.28 2.18
CA SER A 38 -27.31 -1.06 3.35
C SER A 38 -26.87 0.10 4.25
N GLY A 39 -25.63 0.57 4.13
CA GLY A 39 -25.05 1.57 5.03
C GLY A 39 -24.82 1.09 6.47
N GLY A 40 -24.85 -0.23 6.69
CA GLY A 40 -24.64 -0.83 8.01
C GLY A 40 -23.17 -0.88 8.45
N PRO A 41 -22.91 -1.12 9.75
CA PRO A 41 -21.55 -1.31 10.25
C PRO A 41 -20.91 -2.58 9.67
N ILE A 42 -19.58 -2.64 9.69
CA ILE A 42 -18.85 -3.87 9.37
C ILE A 42 -19.20 -4.97 10.36
N THR A 43 -19.38 -6.20 9.87
CA THR A 43 -19.74 -7.36 10.70
C THR A 43 -18.52 -8.21 11.01
N ASP A 44 -18.53 -8.94 12.12
CA ASP A 44 -17.45 -9.89 12.47
C ASP A 44 -17.19 -10.90 11.35
N HIS A 45 -18.24 -11.32 10.66
CA HIS A 45 -18.12 -12.24 9.53
C HIS A 45 -17.43 -11.60 8.31
N GLU A 46 -17.68 -10.32 8.04
CA GLU A 46 -16.96 -9.59 7.00
C GLU A 46 -15.48 -9.42 7.37
N ILE A 47 -15.19 -9.08 8.62
CA ILE A 47 -13.82 -8.95 9.15
C ILE A 47 -13.07 -10.28 9.03
N GLU A 48 -13.70 -11.40 9.38
CA GLU A 48 -13.12 -12.74 9.28
C GLU A 48 -12.74 -13.09 7.83
N LEU A 49 -13.64 -12.81 6.88
CA LEU A 49 -13.40 -13.07 5.46
C LEU A 49 -12.30 -12.16 4.90
N ASP A 50 -12.32 -10.86 5.21
CA ASP A 50 -11.28 -9.91 4.82
C ASP A 50 -9.92 -10.35 5.37
N THR A 51 -9.86 -10.69 6.67
CA THR A 51 -8.64 -11.16 7.35
C THR A 51 -8.11 -12.43 6.69
N THR A 52 -9.00 -13.37 6.33
CA THR A 52 -8.62 -14.60 5.63
C THR A 52 -7.95 -14.30 4.30
N ILE A 53 -8.51 -13.38 3.52
CA ILE A 53 -7.95 -12.97 2.22
C ILE A 53 -6.60 -12.26 2.43
N ARG A 54 -6.54 -11.27 3.33
CA ARG A 54 -5.34 -10.48 3.59
C ARG A 54 -4.16 -11.33 4.05
N LYS A 55 -4.42 -12.28 4.95
CA LYS A 55 -3.40 -13.16 5.56
C LYS A 55 -3.17 -14.47 4.80
N TRP A 56 -3.81 -14.65 3.64
CA TRP A 56 -3.52 -15.78 2.76
C TRP A 56 -2.02 -15.80 2.42
N GLU A 57 -1.42 -17.00 2.44
CA GLU A 57 0.01 -17.17 2.19
C GLU A 57 0.40 -16.61 0.82
N ARG A 58 1.48 -15.83 0.78
CA ARG A 58 1.93 -15.15 -0.44
C ARG A 58 3.25 -15.72 -0.90
N THR A 59 3.33 -16.02 -2.19
CA THR A 59 4.55 -16.41 -2.90
C THR A 59 4.72 -15.52 -4.14
N PRO A 60 5.93 -15.43 -4.71
CA PRO A 60 6.15 -14.73 -5.98
C PRO A 60 5.25 -15.21 -7.13
N GLU A 61 4.84 -16.47 -7.10
CA GLU A 61 3.99 -17.09 -8.12
C GLU A 61 2.51 -16.75 -7.92
N ASN A 62 2.01 -16.78 -6.68
CA ASN A 62 0.60 -16.51 -6.42
C ASN A 62 0.28 -15.01 -6.28
N ASP A 63 1.26 -14.19 -5.88
CA ASP A 63 1.13 -12.74 -5.72
C ASP A 63 2.41 -12.01 -6.20
N PRO A 64 2.60 -11.93 -7.52
CA PRO A 64 3.73 -11.19 -8.10
C PRO A 64 3.63 -9.68 -7.82
N TYR A 65 2.44 -9.14 -7.54
CA TYR A 65 2.26 -7.72 -7.23
C TYR A 65 2.88 -7.38 -5.87
N LYS A 66 2.56 -8.15 -4.82
CA LYS A 66 3.20 -7.99 -3.50
C LYS A 66 4.72 -8.08 -3.61
N THR A 67 5.21 -9.10 -4.30
CA THR A 67 6.64 -9.32 -4.49
C THR A 67 7.29 -8.13 -5.22
N GLY A 68 6.64 -7.60 -6.26
CA GLY A 68 7.10 -6.42 -6.97
C GLY A 68 7.14 -5.15 -6.11
N LEU A 69 6.14 -4.95 -5.24
CA LEU A 69 6.12 -3.83 -4.31
C LEU A 69 7.22 -3.93 -3.25
N GLU A 70 7.43 -5.11 -2.67
CA GLU A 70 8.48 -5.35 -1.68
C GLU A 70 9.88 -5.20 -2.30
N PHE A 71 10.03 -5.62 -3.56
CA PHE A 71 11.25 -5.37 -4.33
C PHE A 71 11.48 -3.88 -4.59
N LEU A 72 10.43 -3.11 -4.93
CA LEU A 72 10.55 -1.66 -5.03
C LEU A 72 10.94 -1.04 -3.68
N ALA A 73 10.33 -1.49 -2.58
CA ALA A 73 10.68 -1.04 -1.24
C ALA A 73 12.15 -1.30 -0.91
N SER A 74 12.69 -2.48 -1.21
CA SER A 74 14.11 -2.78 -0.96
C SER A 74 15.07 -1.84 -1.73
N HIS A 75 14.68 -1.39 -2.93
CA HIS A 75 15.46 -0.39 -3.68
C HIS A 75 15.36 1.00 -3.04
N MET A 76 14.17 1.36 -2.56
CA MET A 76 13.95 2.64 -1.87
C MET A 76 14.69 2.71 -0.54
N GLU A 77 14.78 1.60 0.21
CA GLU A 77 15.45 1.55 1.52
C GLU A 77 16.91 2.00 1.40
N ALA A 78 17.62 1.55 0.36
CA ALA A 78 18.99 1.96 0.08
C ALA A 78 19.15 3.47 -0.24
N MET A 79 18.07 4.14 -0.64
CA MET A 79 18.04 5.56 -0.99
C MET A 79 17.52 6.45 0.15
N LEU A 80 16.97 5.85 1.21
CA LEU A 80 16.30 6.54 2.31
C LEU A 80 17.08 6.35 3.63
N GLU A 81 18.37 6.69 3.61
CA GLU A 81 19.22 6.59 4.80
C GLU A 81 18.60 7.35 6.00
N GLY A 82 18.50 6.67 7.14
CA GLY A 82 17.90 7.22 8.35
C GLY A 82 16.38 7.10 8.46
N TYR A 83 15.71 6.48 7.50
CA TYR A 83 14.28 6.14 7.58
C TYR A 83 14.09 4.64 7.82
N ILE A 84 13.09 4.30 8.64
CA ILE A 84 12.52 2.93 8.66
C ILE A 84 11.55 2.83 7.49
N LEU A 85 11.72 1.86 6.60
CA LEU A 85 10.79 1.62 5.49
C LEU A 85 9.91 0.39 5.77
N LYS A 86 8.61 0.54 5.57
CA LYS A 86 7.60 -0.54 5.64
C LYS A 86 6.75 -0.53 4.37
N THR A 87 6.18 -1.67 4.03
CA THR A 87 5.12 -1.78 3.02
C THR A 87 3.76 -1.93 3.69
N ALA A 88 2.71 -1.48 3.02
CA ALA A 88 1.32 -1.70 3.42
C ALA A 88 0.41 -1.78 2.17
N TYR A 89 -0.81 -2.29 2.35
CA TYR A 89 -1.75 -2.53 1.26
C TYR A 89 -3.15 -2.00 1.60
N ASN A 90 -3.77 -1.28 0.66
CA ASN A 90 -5.14 -0.78 0.82
C ASN A 90 -6.14 -1.91 1.03
N GLU A 91 -6.04 -2.95 0.21
CA GLU A 91 -7.01 -4.04 0.18
C GLU A 91 -6.37 -5.41 -0.03
N PHE A 92 -7.09 -6.45 0.36
CA PHE A 92 -6.83 -7.85 0.03
C PHE A 92 -5.48 -8.44 0.42
N CYS A 93 -4.55 -7.67 0.98
CA CYS A 93 -3.22 -8.12 1.37
C CYS A 93 -2.85 -7.54 2.75
N TYR A 94 -1.99 -8.26 3.46
CA TYR A 94 -1.43 -7.88 4.75
C TYR A 94 0.04 -7.47 4.60
N PRO A 95 0.53 -6.46 5.34
CA PRO A 95 -0.21 -5.64 6.33
C PRO A 95 -1.06 -4.52 5.73
N GLY A 96 -2.11 -4.10 6.43
CA GLY A 96 -2.83 -2.84 6.16
C GLY A 96 -2.02 -1.62 6.60
N ILE A 97 -2.52 -0.41 6.30
CA ILE A 97 -1.84 0.84 6.73
C ILE A 97 -1.88 0.95 8.25
N GLU A 98 -3.03 0.72 8.88
CA GLU A 98 -3.15 0.70 10.34
C GLU A 98 -2.18 -0.30 11.01
N ASP A 99 -2.03 -1.51 10.46
CA ASP A 99 -1.10 -2.52 10.98
C ASP A 99 0.35 -2.02 10.96
N ALA A 100 0.76 -1.42 9.85
CA ALA A 100 2.11 -0.86 9.69
C ALA A 100 2.35 0.32 10.65
N VAL A 101 1.34 1.18 10.87
CA VAL A 101 1.42 2.26 11.86
C VAL A 101 1.48 1.71 13.28
N ASP A 102 0.69 0.68 13.62
CA ASP A 102 0.72 0.04 14.94
C ASP A 102 2.10 -0.56 15.24
N GLU A 103 2.72 -1.24 14.27
CA GLU A 103 4.10 -1.72 14.38
C GLU A 103 5.08 -0.57 14.63
N LEU A 104 5.02 0.48 13.82
CA LEU A 104 5.92 1.64 13.94
C LEU A 104 5.70 2.43 15.23
N SER A 105 4.49 2.44 15.78
CA SER A 105 4.19 3.12 17.05
C SER A 105 4.94 2.53 18.25
N LYS A 106 5.37 1.27 18.12
CA LYS A 106 6.18 0.55 19.12
C LYS A 106 7.67 0.83 18.96
N GLU A 107 8.07 1.44 17.85
CA GLU A 107 9.40 1.97 17.61
C GLU A 107 9.37 3.47 17.94
N ASN A 108 10.44 4.05 18.50
CA ASN A 108 10.48 5.46 18.93
C ASN A 108 10.49 6.46 17.74
N VAL A 109 9.47 6.36 16.88
CA VAL A 109 9.20 7.10 15.67
C VAL A 109 8.29 8.26 16.04
N THR A 110 8.67 9.46 15.60
CA THR A 110 7.85 10.67 15.80
C THR A 110 7.17 11.14 14.53
N LYS A 111 7.53 10.55 13.38
CA LYS A 111 7.02 10.93 12.07
C LYS A 111 6.92 9.74 11.13
N ILE A 112 5.76 9.56 10.52
CA ILE A 112 5.49 8.56 9.48
C ILE A 112 5.07 9.29 8.20
N ILE A 113 5.75 9.02 7.09
CA ILE A 113 5.39 9.53 5.77
C ILE A 113 4.80 8.37 4.97
N ILE A 114 3.52 8.50 4.61
CA ILE A 114 2.82 7.55 3.75
C ILE A 114 2.97 8.00 2.30
N VAL A 115 3.28 7.07 1.41
CA VAL A 115 3.49 7.31 -0.02
C VAL A 115 2.91 6.13 -0.80
N THR A 116 2.25 6.35 -1.95
CA THR A 116 1.51 5.29 -2.66
C THR A 116 2.01 5.05 -4.08
N THR A 117 2.05 3.80 -4.54
CA THR A 117 2.35 3.49 -5.95
C THR A 117 1.23 3.89 -6.92
N MET A 118 0.07 4.33 -6.42
CA MET A 118 -1.07 4.82 -7.21
C MET A 118 -0.87 6.30 -7.58
N ILE A 119 -0.06 6.53 -8.61
CA ILE A 119 0.48 7.86 -8.96
C ILE A 119 -0.56 8.78 -9.60
N THR A 120 -1.38 8.25 -10.49
CA THR A 120 -2.32 9.06 -11.30
C THR A 120 -3.54 9.47 -10.50
N ARG A 121 -3.93 10.74 -10.66
CA ARG A 121 -5.16 11.31 -10.08
C ARG A 121 -6.42 10.65 -10.63
N GLY A 122 -7.51 10.74 -9.86
CA GLY A 122 -8.85 10.25 -10.22
C GLY A 122 -9.21 8.85 -9.71
N GLY A 123 -8.36 8.21 -8.90
CA GLY A 123 -8.68 6.95 -8.21
C GLY A 123 -9.09 7.17 -6.75
N SER A 124 -10.16 6.52 -6.28
CA SER A 124 -10.67 6.70 -4.91
C SER A 124 -9.64 6.35 -3.83
N HIS A 125 -8.86 5.29 -4.05
CA HIS A 125 -7.87 4.82 -3.08
C HIS A 125 -6.88 5.93 -2.67
N SER A 126 -6.25 6.59 -3.65
CA SER A 126 -5.23 7.61 -3.38
C SER A 126 -5.82 8.98 -3.06
N GLU A 127 -6.98 9.36 -3.62
CA GLU A 127 -7.57 10.69 -3.42
C GLU A 127 -8.45 10.79 -2.16
N SER A 128 -9.10 9.70 -1.74
CA SER A 128 -10.13 9.71 -0.69
C SER A 128 -9.85 8.71 0.43
N GLU A 129 -9.65 7.44 0.10
CA GLU A 129 -9.64 6.36 1.12
C GLU A 129 -8.40 6.43 2.03
N ILE A 130 -7.19 6.62 1.47
CA ILE A 130 -5.99 6.80 2.30
C ILE A 130 -6.10 8.05 3.19
N PRO A 131 -6.48 9.24 2.69
CA PRO A 131 -6.72 10.40 3.55
C PRO A 131 -7.75 10.19 4.66
N GLU A 132 -8.84 9.46 4.39
CA GLU A 132 -9.86 9.10 5.39
C GLU A 132 -9.27 8.21 6.48
N GLU A 133 -8.58 7.12 6.11
CA GLU A 133 -7.91 6.23 7.07
C GLU A 133 -6.87 6.98 7.91
N LEU A 134 -6.12 7.90 7.30
CA LEU A 134 -5.14 8.72 8.00
C LEU A 134 -5.74 9.69 9.02
N SER A 135 -6.97 10.15 8.78
CA SER A 135 -7.69 10.99 9.73
C SER A 135 -7.99 10.22 11.02
N ASP A 136 -8.40 8.95 10.90
CA ASP A 136 -8.65 8.07 12.03
C ASP A 136 -7.34 7.70 12.76
N LEU A 137 -6.28 7.40 12.01
CA LEU A 137 -4.97 7.06 12.57
C LEU A 137 -4.35 8.23 13.33
N SER A 138 -4.54 9.46 12.88
CA SER A 138 -4.03 10.67 13.55
C SER A 138 -4.70 10.87 14.92
N ILE A 139 -5.97 10.45 15.08
CA ILE A 139 -6.68 10.45 16.35
C ILE A 139 -6.17 9.31 17.24
N LYS A 140 -5.95 8.12 16.67
CA LYS A 140 -5.48 6.93 17.40
C LYS A 140 -4.05 7.07 17.91
N TYR A 141 -3.16 7.75 17.17
CA TYR A 141 -1.74 7.90 17.46
C TYR A 141 -1.30 9.38 17.55
N PRO A 142 -1.80 10.17 18.53
CA PRO A 142 -1.57 11.61 18.59
C PRO A 142 -0.11 12.03 18.85
N GLY A 143 0.76 11.10 19.23
CA GLY A 143 2.19 11.32 19.44
C GLY A 143 3.06 11.20 18.19
N ILE A 144 2.47 10.83 17.05
CA ILE A 144 3.18 10.58 15.79
C ILE A 144 2.65 11.53 14.72
N ASP A 145 3.53 12.29 14.07
CA ASP A 145 3.22 13.11 12.90
C ASP A 145 3.05 12.21 11.67
N ILE A 146 1.81 11.83 11.36
CA ILE A 146 1.48 11.01 10.19
C ILE A 146 1.12 11.92 9.02
N GLN A 147 1.88 11.82 7.93
CA GLN A 147 1.74 12.67 6.75
C GLN A 147 1.57 11.84 5.48
N TYR A 148 0.83 12.39 4.52
CA TYR A 148 0.64 11.77 3.22
C TYR A 148 1.37 12.55 2.13
N ALA A 149 2.35 11.92 1.48
CA ALA A 149 3.14 12.49 0.40
C ALA A 149 2.46 12.26 -0.96
N TRP A 150 1.29 12.87 -1.14
CA TRP A 150 0.48 12.81 -2.37
C TRP A 150 -0.31 14.13 -2.51
N PRO A 151 -0.58 14.65 -3.73
CA PRO A 151 -0.25 14.10 -5.05
C PRO A 151 1.21 14.28 -5.46
N TYR A 152 1.65 13.47 -6.43
CA TYR A 152 2.98 13.60 -7.05
C TYR A 152 3.08 14.83 -7.95
N ASP A 153 4.29 15.40 -8.04
CA ASP A 153 4.60 16.41 -9.05
C ASP A 153 4.55 15.76 -10.45
N MET A 154 3.69 16.30 -11.31
CA MET A 154 3.46 15.74 -12.64
C MET A 154 4.66 15.89 -13.57
N ASN A 155 5.52 16.89 -13.38
CA ASN A 155 6.74 17.04 -14.18
C ASN A 155 7.76 15.97 -13.79
N VAL A 156 7.88 15.65 -12.50
CA VAL A 156 8.75 14.56 -12.02
C VAL A 156 8.29 13.22 -12.60
N PHE A 157 7.00 12.92 -12.53
CA PHE A 157 6.47 11.66 -13.07
C PHE A 157 6.59 11.58 -14.60
N ALA A 158 6.26 12.65 -15.31
CA ALA A 158 6.46 12.73 -16.76
C ALA A 158 7.94 12.56 -17.14
N SER A 159 8.86 13.13 -16.36
CA SER A 159 10.30 12.97 -16.57
C SER A 159 10.73 11.52 -16.39
N PHE A 160 10.25 10.83 -15.34
CA PHE A 160 10.53 9.40 -15.13
C PHE A 160 10.12 8.56 -16.34
N LEU A 161 8.87 8.71 -16.80
CA LEU A 161 8.36 7.97 -17.98
C LEU A 161 9.15 8.33 -19.24
N THR A 162 9.47 9.61 -19.43
CA THR A 162 10.23 10.07 -20.59
C THR A 162 11.64 9.50 -20.62
N THR A 163 12.33 9.46 -19.48
CA THR A 163 13.66 8.84 -19.36
C THR A 163 13.60 7.36 -19.70
N HIS A 164 12.63 6.63 -19.14
CA HIS A 164 12.44 5.22 -19.43
C HIS A 164 12.23 4.95 -20.93
N ILE A 165 11.37 5.73 -21.59
CA ILE A 165 11.12 5.59 -23.04
C ILE A 165 12.37 5.85 -23.87
N LYS A 166 13.18 6.86 -23.50
CA LYS A 166 14.42 7.20 -24.24
C LYS A 166 15.51 6.13 -24.10
N GLU A 167 15.54 5.43 -22.97
CA GLU A 167 16.52 4.39 -22.69
C GLU A 167 16.05 2.99 -23.14
N PHE A 168 14.74 2.82 -23.33
CA PHE A 168 14.15 1.58 -23.78
C PHE A 168 14.65 1.19 -25.17
N LYS A 169 15.41 0.08 -25.23
CA LYS A 169 15.84 -0.55 -26.48
C LYS A 169 14.97 -1.78 -26.73
N PRO A 170 14.07 -1.76 -27.72
CA PRO A 170 13.26 -2.93 -28.02
C PRO A 170 14.15 -4.09 -28.44
N LEU A 171 13.88 -5.28 -27.90
CA LEU A 171 14.51 -6.52 -28.34
C LEU A 171 14.12 -6.74 -29.82
N GLY A 172 15.06 -6.49 -30.73
CA GLY A 172 14.83 -6.61 -32.18
C GLY A 172 15.73 -5.75 -33.06
N SER A 173 16.44 -4.76 -32.53
CA SER A 173 17.44 -3.99 -33.30
C SER A 173 18.83 -4.65 -33.29
N ALA A 174 18.89 -5.96 -33.53
CA ALA A 174 20.10 -6.57 -34.06
C ALA A 174 20.16 -6.20 -35.53
N THR A 175 20.94 -5.18 -35.87
CA THR A 175 21.30 -4.86 -37.24
C THR A 175 21.96 -6.09 -37.87
N ASN A 176 21.34 -6.64 -38.92
CA ASN A 176 22.07 -7.40 -39.94
C ASN A 176 23.16 -6.53 -40.57
#